data_AF-A0A1G5J9C0-F1
#
_entry.id   AF-A0A1G5J9C0-F1
#
_cell.length_a   1.000
_cell.length_b   1.000
_cell.length_c   1.000
_cell.angle_alpha   90.00
_cell.angle_beta   90.00
_cell.angle_gamma   90.00
#
_symmetry.space_group_name_H-M   'P 1'
#
loop_
_entity.id
_entity.type
_entity.pdbx_description
1 polymer ?
#
loop_
_entity_poly.entity_id
_entity_poly.type
_entity_poly.pdbx_seq_one_letter_code
_entity_poly.pdbx_strand_id
1 'polypeptide(L)'
;MPGVHKSLHRTGTAGRFQAIPALKQFNLFTVAGPRRTPGEFQCYQLATMNMTNFKKIIYSIAQAQGMTVGTFHEASITPNFHACQLSHPHGLTLFVLCSINDDWAFAKTFHPMTWGLEFTDHSGLASSLRESYGIEVLVKKELDGPFSSRPYLHNYDIKHWKPKTLGEGLFNWWD
;
A
#
# COMPACT_ATOMS: atom_id res chain seq x y z
N MET A 1 15.29 -69.87 12.94
CA MET A 1 14.60 -70.08 14.22
C MET A 1 13.91 -68.79 14.65
N PRO A 2 12.75 -68.87 15.32
CA PRO A 2 11.66 -67.89 15.20
C PRO A 2 11.36 -67.13 16.51
N GLY A 3 10.50 -66.11 16.41
CA GLY A 3 9.74 -65.54 17.54
C GLY A 3 10.27 -64.20 18.06
N VAL A 4 9.44 -63.25 18.51
CA VAL A 4 8.05 -63.31 18.94
C VAL A 4 7.39 -61.93 18.78
N HIS A 5 6.13 -61.96 18.35
CA HIS A 5 5.11 -60.92 18.38
C HIS A 5 5.08 -60.07 19.66
N LYS A 6 4.61 -58.82 19.55
CA LYS A 6 3.50 -58.36 20.39
C LYS A 6 2.69 -57.26 19.70
N SER A 7 1.46 -57.65 19.40
CA SER A 7 0.33 -56.79 19.03
C SER A 7 -0.14 -56.01 20.26
N LEU A 8 -0.55 -54.77 20.07
CA LEU A 8 -1.40 -54.05 21.03
C LEU A 8 -2.54 -53.37 20.26
N HIS A 9 -3.70 -54.02 20.33
CA HIS A 9 -5.01 -53.42 20.12
C HIS A 9 -5.32 -52.42 21.23
N ARG A 10 -5.93 -51.28 20.85
CA ARG A 10 -7.00 -50.56 21.57
C ARG A 10 -7.70 -49.66 20.53
N THR A 11 -8.83 -50.07 19.96
CA THR A 11 -10.21 -49.81 20.42
C THR A 11 -10.58 -48.34 20.56
N GLY A 12 -11.35 -47.87 19.57
CA GLY A 12 -12.54 -47.02 19.73
C GLY A 12 -12.34 -45.55 20.06
N THR A 13 -12.84 -44.67 19.19
CA THR A 13 -14.04 -43.86 19.48
C THR A 13 -14.51 -43.17 18.19
N ALA A 14 -15.73 -43.49 17.78
CA ALA A 14 -16.47 -42.75 16.77
C ALA A 14 -16.81 -41.36 17.31
N GLY A 15 -16.44 -40.32 16.58
CA GLY A 15 -16.62 -38.93 17.00
C GLY A 15 -16.91 -38.01 15.82
N ARG A 16 -18.13 -38.13 15.30
CA ARG A 16 -19.00 -37.03 14.85
C ARG A 16 -18.32 -35.91 14.02
N PHE A 17 -18.49 -35.98 12.71
CA PHE A 17 -18.52 -34.80 11.84
C PHE A 17 -19.52 -33.80 12.43
N GLN A 18 -19.03 -32.67 12.93
CA GLN A 18 -19.84 -31.49 13.16
C GLN A 18 -19.53 -30.47 12.08
N ALA A 19 -20.58 -30.12 11.36
CA ALA A 19 -20.63 -29.03 10.42
C ALA A 19 -20.11 -27.75 11.06
N ILE A 20 -19.19 -27.07 10.39
CA ILE A 20 -18.83 -25.68 10.69
C ILE A 20 -20.08 -24.85 10.36
N PRO A 21 -20.71 -24.17 11.34
CA PRO A 21 -21.85 -23.31 11.05
C PRO A 21 -21.37 -22.04 10.35
N ALA A 22 -22.06 -21.70 9.26
CA ALA A 22 -21.99 -20.40 8.61
C ALA A 22 -22.21 -19.28 9.64
N LEU A 23 -21.16 -18.53 9.95
CA LEU A 23 -21.28 -17.31 10.72
C LEU A 23 -21.60 -16.16 9.77
N LYS A 24 -22.91 -15.94 9.66
CA LYS A 24 -23.61 -14.66 9.87
C LYS A 24 -22.98 -13.41 9.26
N GLN A 25 -23.59 -12.99 8.16
CA GLN A 25 -24.11 -11.63 7.93
C GLN A 25 -23.47 -10.55 8.81
N PHE A 26 -22.50 -9.82 8.24
CA PHE A 26 -22.17 -8.50 8.76
C PHE A 26 -23.36 -7.58 8.51
N ASN A 27 -24.02 -7.19 9.60
CA ASN A 27 -25.03 -6.16 9.65
C ASN A 27 -24.50 -4.89 8.97
N LEU A 28 -25.26 -4.38 7.99
CA LEU A 28 -25.27 -2.96 7.67
C LEU A 28 -25.66 -2.22 8.96
N PHE A 29 -24.68 -1.72 9.70
CA PHE A 29 -24.93 -0.59 10.57
C PHE A 29 -25.05 0.65 9.68
N THR A 30 -26.29 0.99 9.33
CA THR A 30 -26.64 2.34 8.93
C THR A 30 -26.31 3.25 10.11
N VAL A 31 -25.13 3.87 10.09
CA VAL A 31 -24.82 4.93 11.04
C VAL A 31 -25.74 6.09 10.69
N ALA A 32 -26.73 6.33 11.56
CA ALA A 32 -27.54 7.53 11.52
C ALA A 32 -26.59 8.72 11.69
N GLY A 33 -26.31 9.42 10.58
CA GLY A 33 -25.50 10.64 10.62
C GLY A 33 -26.19 11.71 11.48
N PRO A 34 -25.42 12.54 12.21
CA PRO A 34 -25.99 13.62 13.01
C PRO A 34 -26.71 14.64 12.10
N ARG A 35 -27.82 15.18 12.61
CA ARG A 35 -28.63 16.20 11.93
C ARG A 35 -27.77 17.43 11.66
N ARG A 36 -27.73 17.84 10.39
CA ARG A 36 -26.94 18.96 9.87
C ARG A 36 -27.48 20.30 10.39
N THR A 37 -26.64 21.08 11.04
CA THR A 37 -26.77 22.54 11.11
C THR A 37 -26.09 23.18 9.89
N PRO A 38 -26.66 24.23 9.27
CA PRO A 38 -25.98 24.95 8.20
C PRO A 38 -24.91 25.85 8.82
N GLY A 39 -23.63 25.56 8.57
CA GLY A 39 -22.51 26.45 8.96
C GLY A 39 -21.22 25.77 9.40
N GLU A 40 -21.17 24.44 9.47
CA GLU A 40 -19.97 23.73 9.92
C GLU A 40 -19.11 23.34 8.71
N PHE A 41 -18.06 24.13 8.44
CA PHE A 41 -16.97 23.70 7.56
C PHE A 41 -16.25 22.54 8.24
N GLN A 42 -16.72 21.33 7.96
CA GLN A 42 -15.98 20.13 8.30
C GLN A 42 -14.73 20.12 7.40
N CYS A 43 -13.63 20.64 7.92
CA CYS A 43 -12.31 20.38 7.39
C CYS A 43 -12.15 18.86 7.40
N TYR A 44 -12.34 18.22 6.25
CA TYR A 44 -11.98 16.83 6.08
C TYR A 44 -10.47 16.78 6.35
N GLN A 45 -10.08 16.34 7.54
CA GLN A 45 -8.80 15.65 7.70
C GLN A 45 -8.92 14.43 6.79
N LEU A 46 -8.52 14.61 5.52
CA LEU A 46 -8.23 13.50 4.64
C LEU A 46 -7.30 12.61 5.45
N ALA A 47 -7.70 11.36 5.66
CA ALA A 47 -6.89 10.40 6.36
C ALA A 47 -5.59 10.24 5.56
N THR A 48 -4.55 10.99 5.93
CA THR A 48 -3.26 10.94 5.25
C THR A 48 -2.66 9.56 5.49
N MET A 49 -1.95 9.03 4.50
CA MET A 49 -1.26 7.77 4.68
C MET A 49 -0.17 7.95 5.75
N ASN A 50 -0.34 7.30 6.90
CA ASN A 50 0.66 7.30 7.95
C ASN A 50 1.68 6.17 7.75
N MET A 51 2.89 6.35 8.28
CA MET A 51 3.98 5.38 8.14
C MET A 51 3.65 3.99 8.71
N THR A 52 2.81 3.91 9.75
CA THR A 52 2.43 2.60 10.32
C THR A 52 1.58 1.79 9.34
N ASN A 53 0.61 2.41 8.67
CA ASN A 53 -0.23 1.76 7.67
C ASN A 53 0.57 1.44 6.41
N PHE A 54 1.42 2.37 5.96
CA PHE A 54 2.34 2.13 4.85
C PHE A 54 3.21 0.88 5.11
N LYS A 55 3.89 0.80 6.27
CA LYS A 55 4.69 -0.37 6.65
C LYS A 55 3.89 -1.67 6.63
N LYS A 56 2.68 -1.67 7.17
CA LYS A 56 1.82 -2.86 7.19
C LYS A 56 1.52 -3.38 5.77
N ILE A 57 1.15 -2.47 4.87
CA ILE A 57 0.88 -2.80 3.46
C ILE A 57 2.16 -3.36 2.81
N ILE A 58 3.29 -2.66 2.97
CA ILE A 58 4.58 -3.04 2.38
C ILE A 58 5.03 -4.44 2.85
N TYR A 59 4.99 -4.72 4.15
CA TYR A 59 5.39 -6.04 4.65
C TYR A 59 4.49 -7.15 4.12
N SER A 60 3.18 -6.91 4.02
CA SER A 60 2.23 -7.90 3.51
C SER A 60 2.46 -8.21 2.03
N ILE A 61 2.61 -7.18 1.18
CA ILE A 61 2.84 -7.40 -0.26
C ILE A 61 4.22 -7.98 -0.54
N ALA A 62 5.25 -7.59 0.23
CA ALA A 62 6.59 -8.14 0.09
C ALA A 62 6.61 -9.63 0.44
N GLN A 63 5.94 -10.02 1.54
CA GLN A 63 5.79 -11.41 1.92
C GLN A 63 5.07 -12.24 0.84
N ALA A 64 3.97 -11.71 0.29
CA ALA A 64 3.20 -12.39 -0.75
C ALA A 64 4.00 -12.61 -2.05
N GLN A 65 4.93 -11.71 -2.35
CA GLN A 65 5.77 -11.75 -3.56
C GLN A 65 7.16 -12.38 -3.31
N GLY A 66 7.45 -12.88 -2.11
CA GLY A 66 8.76 -13.43 -1.77
C GLY A 66 9.90 -12.39 -1.86
N MET A 67 9.59 -11.11 -1.64
CA MET A 67 10.54 -10.01 -1.66
C MET A 67 11.01 -9.65 -0.25
N THR A 68 12.22 -9.11 -0.17
CA THR A 68 12.78 -8.58 1.07
C THR A 68 12.50 -7.09 1.18
N VAL A 69 12.04 -6.66 2.35
CA VAL A 69 11.82 -5.25 2.69
C VAL A 69 13.15 -4.63 3.15
N GLY A 70 13.54 -3.53 2.50
CA GLY A 70 14.74 -2.77 2.82
C GLY A 70 14.44 -1.52 3.66
N THR A 71 15.12 -0.43 3.34
CA THR A 71 15.01 0.85 4.06
C THR A 71 13.68 1.54 3.80
N PHE A 72 13.10 2.10 4.86
CA PHE A 72 11.95 3.00 4.79
C PHE A 72 12.40 4.46 4.89
N HIS A 73 11.73 5.32 4.15
CA HIS A 73 11.83 6.77 4.22
C HIS A 73 10.45 7.34 4.51
N GLU A 74 10.34 8.12 5.58
CA GLU A 74 9.08 8.73 6.01
C GLU A 74 8.84 10.06 5.30
N ALA A 75 7.60 10.28 4.87
CA ALA A 75 7.15 11.57 4.40
C ALA A 75 7.34 12.61 5.51
N SER A 76 7.82 13.79 5.15
CA SER A 76 7.89 14.94 6.02
C SER A 76 7.28 16.15 5.30
N ILE A 77 7.70 17.37 5.65
CA ILE A 77 7.44 18.54 4.82
C ILE A 77 8.09 18.30 3.44
N THR A 78 9.35 17.84 3.43
CA THR A 78 10.10 17.46 2.23
C THR A 78 10.85 16.14 2.46
N PRO A 79 10.57 15.05 1.72
CA PRO A 79 9.57 14.88 0.67
C PRO A 79 8.13 14.73 1.18
N ASN A 80 7.15 14.93 0.29
CA ASN A 80 5.71 14.74 0.57
C ASN A 80 5.24 13.27 0.46
N PHE A 81 6.15 12.29 0.46
CA PHE A 81 5.82 10.89 0.24
C PHE A 81 6.69 9.94 1.06
N HIS A 82 6.11 8.79 1.43
CA HIS A 82 6.83 7.66 2.00
C HIS A 82 7.47 6.85 0.87
N ALA A 83 8.64 6.27 1.13
CA ALA A 83 9.28 5.34 0.22
C ALA A 83 9.78 4.10 0.96
N CYS A 84 9.72 2.94 0.31
CA CYS A 84 10.35 1.73 0.81
C CYS A 84 11.06 1.00 -0.32
N GLN A 85 12.30 0.57 -0.07
CA GLN A 85 13.02 -0.32 -0.96
C GLN A 85 12.48 -1.76 -0.84
N LEU A 86 12.25 -2.41 -1.96
CA LEU A 86 11.96 -3.83 -2.06
C LEU A 86 12.98 -4.50 -2.98
N SER A 87 13.46 -5.68 -2.59
CA SER A 87 14.42 -6.47 -3.35
C SER A 87 13.92 -7.89 -3.58
N HIS A 88 13.91 -8.32 -4.84
CA HIS A 88 13.65 -9.71 -5.22
C HIS A 88 14.94 -10.54 -5.10
N PRO A 89 14.86 -11.81 -4.69
CA PRO A 89 16.00 -12.73 -4.68
C PRO A 89 16.74 -12.91 -6.02
N HIS A 90 16.15 -12.47 -7.14
CA HIS A 90 16.72 -12.58 -8.48
C HIS A 90 17.39 -11.28 -8.96
N GLY A 91 17.65 -10.33 -8.05
CA GLY A 91 18.42 -9.13 -8.32
C GLY A 91 17.59 -7.90 -8.74
N LEU A 92 16.28 -8.02 -8.86
CA LEU A 92 15.41 -6.86 -9.07
C LEU A 92 15.31 -6.05 -7.76
N THR A 93 15.58 -4.75 -7.82
CA THR A 93 15.34 -3.81 -6.72
C THR A 93 14.49 -2.66 -7.23
N LEU A 94 13.49 -2.27 -6.46
CA LEU A 94 12.59 -1.14 -6.75
C LEU A 94 12.18 -0.45 -5.45
N PHE A 95 11.58 0.72 -5.57
CA PHE A 95 11.01 1.50 -4.49
C PHE A 95 9.50 1.58 -4.66
N VAL A 96 8.77 1.33 -3.58
CA VAL A 96 7.33 1.61 -3.48
C VAL A 96 7.17 2.99 -2.87
N LEU A 97 6.39 3.84 -3.53
CA LEU A 97 6.13 5.22 -3.14
C LEU A 97 4.66 5.37 -2.75
N CYS A 98 4.39 6.16 -1.71
CA CYS A 98 3.04 6.59 -1.34
C CYS A 98 3.06 8.06 -0.93
N SER A 99 2.38 8.92 -1.68
CA SER A 99 2.22 10.34 -1.31
C SER A 99 1.39 10.46 -0.03
N ILE A 100 1.53 11.59 0.68
CA ILE A 100 0.64 11.92 1.81
C ILE A 100 -0.84 12.01 1.40
N ASN A 101 -1.10 12.20 0.09
CA ASN A 101 -2.43 12.27 -0.52
C ASN A 101 -2.89 10.92 -1.09
N ASP A 102 -2.23 9.81 -0.72
CA ASP A 102 -2.59 8.44 -1.10
C ASP A 102 -2.42 8.11 -2.60
N ASP A 103 -1.49 8.79 -3.28
CA ASP A 103 -1.04 8.40 -4.62
C ASP A 103 0.08 7.36 -4.51
N TRP A 104 -0.08 6.23 -5.20
CA TRP A 104 0.88 5.13 -5.17
C TRP A 104 1.62 4.99 -6.50
N ALA A 105 2.92 4.72 -6.43
CA ALA A 105 3.77 4.52 -7.61
C ALA A 105 4.96 3.60 -7.28
N PHE A 106 5.65 3.13 -8.32
CA PHE A 106 6.95 2.49 -8.17
C PHE A 106 8.05 3.31 -8.85
N ALA A 107 9.26 3.23 -8.31
CA ALA A 107 10.46 3.81 -8.91
C ALA A 107 11.62 2.82 -8.90
N LYS A 108 12.51 2.88 -9.88
CA LYS A 108 13.77 2.11 -9.87
C LYS A 108 14.79 2.69 -8.91
N THR A 109 14.80 4.02 -8.81
CA THR A 109 15.76 4.77 -8.02
C THR A 109 15.02 5.72 -7.11
N PHE A 110 15.49 5.78 -5.87
CA PHE A 110 15.13 6.79 -4.90
C PHE A 110 16.45 7.27 -4.30
N HIS A 111 16.84 8.50 -4.61
CA HIS A 111 18.03 9.10 -4.05
C HIS A 111 17.67 10.47 -3.48
N PRO A 112 17.64 10.63 -2.14
CA PRO A 112 17.20 11.86 -1.48
C PRO A 112 17.90 13.14 -1.97
N MET A 113 19.16 13.01 -2.42
CA MET A 113 19.97 14.17 -2.85
C MET A 113 19.90 14.51 -4.34
N THR A 114 19.35 13.65 -5.21
CA THR A 114 19.27 13.97 -6.66
C THR A 114 17.88 14.43 -7.10
N TRP A 115 16.93 14.54 -6.15
CA TRP A 115 15.57 15.06 -6.34
C TRP A 115 14.84 14.53 -7.58
N GLY A 116 15.13 13.28 -7.94
CA GLY A 116 14.63 12.65 -9.15
C GLY A 116 14.18 11.24 -8.86
N LEU A 117 13.02 10.89 -9.40
CA LEU A 117 12.45 9.55 -9.37
C LEU A 117 12.46 9.01 -10.80
N GLU A 118 13.04 7.84 -11.00
CA GLU A 118 12.85 7.10 -12.24
C GLU A 118 11.67 6.13 -12.06
N PHE A 119 10.47 6.55 -12.47
CA PHE A 119 9.27 5.73 -12.32
C PHE A 119 9.34 4.43 -13.12
N THR A 120 8.69 3.39 -12.60
CA THR A 120 8.63 2.07 -13.22
C THR A 120 7.32 1.37 -12.91
N ASP A 121 7.02 0.33 -13.68
CA ASP A 121 5.82 -0.47 -13.51
C ASP A 121 6.20 -1.85 -12.99
N HIS A 122 5.37 -2.40 -12.10
CA HIS A 122 5.52 -3.77 -11.63
C HIS A 122 4.15 -4.43 -11.46
N SER A 123 3.66 -5.07 -12.52
CA SER A 123 2.30 -5.61 -12.60
C SER A 123 1.94 -6.56 -11.45
N GLY A 124 2.86 -7.42 -11.00
CA GLY A 124 2.61 -8.35 -9.88
C GLY A 124 2.37 -7.64 -8.54
N LEU A 125 3.10 -6.53 -8.28
CA LEU A 125 2.95 -5.75 -7.06
C LEU A 125 1.71 -4.86 -7.14
N ALA A 126 1.47 -4.22 -8.29
CA ALA A 126 0.25 -3.45 -8.53
C ALA A 126 -1.00 -4.32 -8.35
N SER A 127 -1.00 -5.53 -8.90
CA SER A 127 -2.12 -6.47 -8.73
C SER A 127 -2.30 -6.87 -7.27
N SER A 128 -1.20 -7.15 -6.54
CA SER A 128 -1.27 -7.48 -5.11
C SER A 128 -1.84 -6.34 -4.26
N LEU A 129 -1.44 -5.09 -4.55
CA LEU A 129 -1.94 -3.88 -3.89
C LEU A 129 -3.44 -3.68 -4.16
N ARG A 130 -3.86 -3.83 -5.41
CA ARG A 130 -5.26 -3.73 -5.81
C ARG A 130 -6.12 -4.83 -5.18
N GLU A 131 -5.68 -6.08 -5.24
CA GLU A 131 -6.47 -7.23 -4.74
C GLU A 131 -6.57 -7.26 -3.22
N SER A 132 -5.48 -6.93 -2.52
CA SER A 132 -5.45 -7.00 -1.05
C SER A 132 -5.98 -5.74 -0.37
N TYR A 133 -5.85 -4.58 -1.02
CA TYR A 133 -6.12 -3.28 -0.39
C TYR A 133 -7.00 -2.33 -1.21
N GLY A 134 -7.35 -2.68 -2.45
CA GLY A 134 -8.09 -1.77 -3.35
C GLY A 134 -7.26 -0.57 -3.81
N ILE A 135 -5.92 -0.66 -3.72
CA ILE A 135 -5.01 0.42 -4.08
C ILE A 135 -4.70 0.34 -5.58
N GLU A 136 -5.03 1.41 -6.30
CA GLU A 136 -4.66 1.58 -7.71
C GLU A 136 -3.31 2.30 -7.81
N VAL A 137 -2.33 1.65 -8.44
CA VAL A 137 -0.98 2.19 -8.60
C VAL A 137 -0.91 2.95 -9.92
N LEU A 138 -0.42 4.19 -9.88
CA LEU A 138 -0.17 5.00 -11.08
C LEU A 138 0.94 4.38 -11.91
N VAL A 139 0.70 4.24 -13.22
CA VAL A 139 1.69 3.65 -14.11
C VAL A 139 2.71 4.69 -14.57
N LYS A 140 3.93 4.25 -14.89
CA LYS A 140 5.03 5.08 -15.38
C LYS A 140 4.59 6.01 -16.50
N LYS A 141 3.81 5.51 -17.46
CA LYS A 141 3.32 6.31 -18.59
C LYS A 141 2.47 7.51 -18.16
N GLU A 142 1.66 7.35 -17.12
CA GLU A 142 0.83 8.44 -16.57
C GLU A 142 1.69 9.43 -15.80
N LEU A 143 2.63 8.92 -14.99
CA LEU A 143 3.53 9.73 -14.17
C LEU A 143 4.50 10.57 -15.01
N ASP A 144 5.00 10.02 -16.12
CA ASP A 144 5.86 10.71 -17.08
C ASP A 144 5.05 11.62 -18.03
N GLY A 145 3.72 11.55 -17.99
CA GLY A 145 2.83 12.36 -18.80
C GLY A 145 2.83 13.84 -18.37
N PRO A 146 2.26 14.74 -19.20
CA PRO A 146 2.16 16.16 -18.87
C PRO A 146 1.50 16.40 -17.51
N PHE A 147 2.01 17.37 -16.76
CA PHE A 147 1.43 17.74 -15.48
C PHE A 147 -0.05 18.12 -15.62
N SER A 148 -0.86 17.56 -14.72
CA SER A 148 -2.27 17.91 -14.55
C SER A 148 -2.53 18.14 -13.07
N SER A 149 -3.13 19.28 -12.75
CA SER A 149 -3.38 19.66 -11.35
C SER A 149 -4.41 18.73 -10.70
N ARG A 150 -4.22 18.49 -9.41
CA ARG A 150 -5.14 17.72 -8.56
C ARG A 150 -5.81 18.67 -7.56
N PRO A 151 -7.03 18.37 -7.08
CA PRO A 151 -7.76 19.24 -6.16
C PRO A 151 -7.02 19.58 -4.85
N TYR A 152 -6.12 18.70 -4.40
CA TYR A 152 -5.33 18.88 -3.18
C TYR A 152 -4.00 19.64 -3.41
N LEU A 153 -3.60 19.91 -4.65
CA LEU A 153 -2.39 20.67 -4.94
C LEU A 153 -2.69 22.18 -4.88
N HIS A 154 -1.86 22.93 -4.15
CA HIS A 154 -2.07 24.35 -3.98
C HIS A 154 -1.56 25.14 -5.19
N ASN A 155 -2.36 26.10 -5.67
CA ASN A 155 -2.03 26.89 -6.86
C ASN A 155 -0.73 27.70 -6.71
N TYR A 156 -0.36 28.09 -5.49
CA TYR A 156 0.90 28.77 -5.23
C TYR A 156 2.09 27.86 -5.56
N ASP A 157 2.09 26.64 -5.02
CA ASP A 157 3.17 25.67 -5.19
C ASP A 157 3.33 25.31 -6.66
N ILE A 158 2.22 25.07 -7.37
CA ILE A 158 2.24 24.79 -8.81
C ILE A 158 2.90 25.94 -9.59
N LYS A 159 2.56 27.20 -9.27
CA LYS A 159 3.15 28.37 -9.94
C LYS A 159 4.63 28.57 -9.60
N HIS A 160 5.01 28.24 -8.37
CA HIS A 160 6.38 28.37 -7.88
C HIS A 160 7.28 27.28 -8.48
N TRP A 161 6.92 26.01 -8.27
CA TRP A 161 7.71 24.84 -8.62
C TRP A 161 7.59 24.41 -10.08
N LYS A 162 6.48 24.75 -10.75
CA LYS A 162 6.25 24.51 -12.19
C LYS A 162 6.56 23.06 -12.61
N PRO A 163 5.90 22.05 -12.00
CA PRO A 163 6.05 20.66 -12.42
C PRO A 163 5.73 20.51 -13.90
N LYS A 164 6.55 19.74 -14.60
CA LYS A 164 6.37 19.42 -16.02
C LYS A 164 5.61 18.13 -16.20
N THR A 165 5.81 17.17 -15.30
CA THR A 165 5.16 15.86 -15.34
C THR A 165 4.20 15.68 -14.17
N LEU A 166 3.26 14.73 -14.30
CA LEU A 166 2.37 14.38 -13.20
C LEU A 166 3.17 13.87 -12.00
N GLY A 167 4.16 13.00 -12.22
CA GLY A 167 5.00 12.43 -11.17
C GLY A 167 5.78 13.48 -10.38
N GLU A 168 6.32 14.51 -11.05
CA GLU A 168 6.97 15.65 -10.39
C GLU A 168 6.01 16.44 -9.49
N GLY A 169 4.72 16.51 -9.86
CA GLY A 169 3.71 17.17 -9.04
C GLY A 169 3.27 16.35 -7.83
N LEU A 170 3.14 15.03 -8.01
CA LEU A 170 2.60 14.14 -6.97
C LEU A 170 3.64 13.71 -5.93
N PHE A 171 4.87 13.43 -6.38
CA PHE A 171 5.97 12.92 -5.54
C PHE A 171 7.12 13.93 -5.55
N ASN A 172 7.09 14.87 -4.61
CA ASN A 172 7.93 16.05 -4.66
C ASN A 172 8.68 16.33 -3.35
N TRP A 173 9.65 17.25 -3.46
CA TRP A 173 10.47 17.80 -2.37
C TRP A 173 10.25 19.32 -2.23
N TRP A 174 9.00 19.77 -2.40
CA TRP A 174 8.62 21.18 -2.31
C TRP A 174 8.52 21.67 -0.86
N ASP A 175 9.03 22.86 -0.59
CA ASP A 175 9.02 23.48 0.74
C ASP A 175 7.70 24.18 1.10
#